data_AF-A0A9D1MTP4-F1
#
_entry.id   AF-A0A9D1MTP4-F1
#
_cell.length_a   1.000
_cell.length_b   1.000
_cell.length_c   1.000
_cell.angle_alpha   90.00
_cell.angle_beta   90.00
_cell.angle_gamma   90.00
#
_symmetry.space_group_name_H-M   'P 1'
#
loop_
_entity.id
_entity.type
_entity.pdbx_description
1 polymer ?
#
loop_
_entity_poly.entity_id
_entity_poly.type
_entity_poly.pdbx_seq_one_letter_code
_entity_poly.pdbx_strand_id
1 'polypeptide(L)'
;MVCTGYTRLSQNPEIVGAVNRVAELIAGMTIHLIANGKNGDERIKNELSRKLDIDPNRYMTKRTFIAAIVRNLLLEGDGNSVALPETQGGYLQNIWPIDPGAVSFVPDGWGYTVRINGQAFDPDDVLHFVINPDPHYPWRGTGYRVALKDVLQNLKQAGETKKGFMESKWKPSLIISADGMTDGMGDPVGRREILDSYIATTQAGEPWLVPAETFNIQEVRPLSLNDLAINDAVEIDKKTAAAVVGVPPFLVGVGDFKPDEWNNFVNTKLRAICGALEQEFTRKLLRSPSWYFRFNSRSLYTYDIETLSTVGANMYTRGIMTGNEVRDWLAMTPMEGLDELVILENYIPAGMIGDQKKLNGGENNATTNA
;
A
#
# COMPACT_ATOMS: atom_id res chain seq x y z
N MET A 1 16.11 1.38 -26.66
CA MET A 1 16.24 -0.07 -26.86
C MET A 1 15.26 -0.75 -25.92
N VAL A 2 14.12 -1.23 -26.42
CA VAL A 2 13.12 -1.94 -25.61
C VAL A 2 13.56 -3.39 -25.58
N CYS A 3 14.09 -3.88 -24.45
CA CYS A 3 14.46 -5.28 -24.31
C CYS A 3 13.21 -6.15 -24.48
N THR A 4 13.14 -6.87 -25.60
CA THR A 4 12.16 -7.92 -25.87
C THR A 4 12.18 -8.95 -24.73
N GLY A 5 11.06 -9.08 -24.01
CA GLY A 5 10.90 -9.97 -22.86
C GLY A 5 10.80 -9.28 -21.48
N TYR A 6 11.01 -7.97 -21.39
CA TYR A 6 10.83 -7.20 -20.15
C TYR A 6 9.42 -6.61 -20.04
N THR A 7 8.59 -7.18 -19.17
CA THR A 7 7.31 -6.57 -18.77
C THR A 7 7.59 -5.54 -17.67
N ARG A 8 7.12 -4.30 -17.83
CA ARG A 8 7.27 -3.29 -16.77
C ARG A 8 6.40 -3.69 -15.58
N LEU A 9 6.87 -3.51 -14.34
CA LEU A 9 6.04 -3.74 -13.14
C LEU A 9 4.69 -3.02 -13.20
N SER A 10 4.70 -1.82 -13.78
CA SER A 10 3.51 -0.98 -14.00
C SER A 10 2.47 -1.58 -14.95
N GLN A 11 2.73 -2.73 -15.58
CA GLN A 11 1.82 -3.40 -16.52
C GLN A 11 1.10 -4.61 -15.90
N ASN A 12 1.42 -4.98 -14.66
CA ASN A 12 0.73 -6.05 -13.94
C ASN A 12 -0.31 -5.44 -12.97
N PRO A 13 -1.62 -5.67 -13.19
CA PRO A 13 -2.68 -5.07 -12.38
C PRO A 13 -2.60 -5.40 -10.89
N GLU A 14 -2.18 -6.61 -10.53
CA GLU A 14 -2.07 -7.06 -9.15
C GLU A 14 -0.98 -6.29 -8.39
N ILE A 15 0.19 -6.14 -8.99
CA ILE A 15 1.31 -5.40 -8.38
C ILE A 15 0.98 -3.91 -8.31
N VAL A 16 0.40 -3.35 -9.38
CA VAL A 16 -0.05 -1.95 -9.37
C VAL A 16 -1.13 -1.72 -8.31
N GLY A 17 -2.07 -2.65 -8.17
CA GLY A 17 -3.11 -2.61 -7.13
C GLY A 17 -2.52 -2.62 -5.73
N ALA A 18 -1.57 -3.53 -5.45
CA ALA A 18 -0.86 -3.59 -4.19
C ALA A 18 -0.10 -2.30 -3.86
N VAL A 19 0.65 -1.77 -4.83
CA VAL A 19 1.44 -0.55 -4.65
C VAL A 19 0.55 0.67 -4.46
N ASN A 20 -0.50 0.81 -5.27
CA ASN A 20 -1.45 1.92 -5.13
C ASN A 20 -2.12 1.88 -3.75
N ARG A 21 -2.47 0.69 -3.25
CA ARG A 21 -3.02 0.56 -1.89
C ARG A 21 -2.04 1.05 -0.83
N VAL A 22 -0.77 0.68 -0.90
CA VAL A 22 0.27 1.18 0.02
C VAL A 22 0.40 2.71 -0.08
N ALA A 23 0.47 3.23 -1.31
CA ALA A 23 0.59 4.66 -1.57
C ALA A 23 -0.60 5.44 -1.01
N GLU A 24 -1.83 4.97 -1.22
CA GLU A 24 -3.06 5.58 -0.71
C GLU A 24 -3.13 5.59 0.81
N LEU A 25 -2.72 4.49 1.46
CA LEU A 25 -2.72 4.37 2.92
C LEU A 25 -1.73 5.36 3.56
N ILE A 26 -0.51 5.43 3.05
CA ILE A 26 0.51 6.36 3.55
C ILE A 26 0.10 7.81 3.27
N ALA A 27 -0.41 8.09 2.08
CA ALA A 27 -0.90 9.42 1.69
C ALA A 27 -2.12 9.89 2.51
N GLY A 28 -2.91 8.94 3.02
CA GLY A 28 -4.06 9.20 3.88
C GLY A 28 -3.68 9.67 5.29
N MET A 29 -2.51 9.29 5.80
CA MET A 29 -2.04 9.71 7.13
C MET A 29 -1.73 11.21 7.17
N THR A 30 -2.04 11.87 8.29
CA THR A 30 -1.60 13.24 8.55
C THR A 30 -0.11 13.28 8.87
N ILE A 31 0.57 14.35 8.45
CA ILE A 31 1.97 14.63 8.75
C ILE A 31 2.01 15.70 9.84
N HIS A 32 2.57 15.36 10.99
CA HIS A 32 2.72 16.26 12.12
C HIS A 32 4.14 16.82 12.13
N LEU A 33 4.25 18.14 12.33
CA LEU A 33 5.50 18.76 12.79
C LEU A 33 5.51 18.69 14.31
N ILE A 34 6.60 18.18 14.88
CA ILE A 34 6.73 17.93 16.31
C ILE A 34 8.01 18.59 16.81
N ALA A 35 7.95 19.23 17.99
CA ALA A 35 9.11 19.70 18.72
C ALA A 35 9.40 18.79 19.91
N ASN A 36 10.68 18.44 20.11
CA ASN A 36 11.12 17.79 21.33
C ASN A 36 11.06 18.76 22.51
N GLY A 37 10.38 18.34 23.57
CA GLY A 37 10.27 19.08 24.84
C GLY A 37 10.81 18.27 26.01
N LYS A 38 11.09 18.95 27.13
CA LYS A 38 11.62 18.31 28.35
C LYS A 38 10.65 17.33 29.01
N ASN A 39 9.35 17.57 28.85
CA ASN A 39 8.28 16.81 29.49
C ASN A 39 7.48 15.96 28.49
N GLY A 40 7.99 15.82 27.27
CA GLY A 40 7.29 15.22 26.15
C GLY A 40 7.36 16.09 24.90
N ASP A 41 6.98 15.49 23.78
CA ASP A 41 7.01 16.13 22.48
C ASP A 41 5.71 16.89 22.21
N GLU A 42 5.81 18.08 21.63
CA GLU A 42 4.67 18.95 21.36
C GLU A 42 4.42 19.09 19.85
N ARG A 43 3.15 18.98 19.45
CA ARG A 43 2.76 19.20 18.05
C ARG A 43 2.77 20.69 17.73
N ILE A 44 3.53 21.06 16.70
CA ILE A 44 3.58 22.42 16.19
C ILE A 44 2.54 22.59 15.08
N LYS A 45 1.79 23.70 15.14
CA LYS A 45 0.86 24.13 14.10
C LYS A 45 1.31 25.49 13.57
N ASN A 46 1.97 25.48 12.42
CA ASN A 46 2.45 26.66 11.70
C ASN A 46 2.33 26.49 10.17
N GLU A 47 2.72 27.50 9.42
CA GLU A 47 2.66 27.47 7.94
C GLU A 47 3.44 26.30 7.33
N LEU A 48 4.61 25.93 7.86
CA LEU A 48 5.39 24.80 7.36
C LEU A 48 4.67 23.47 7.56
N SER A 49 4.10 23.26 8.76
CA SER A 49 3.32 22.06 9.08
C SER A 49 2.08 21.95 8.18
N ARG A 50 1.40 23.07 7.93
CA ARG A 50 0.24 23.14 7.04
C ARG A 50 0.65 22.86 5.60
N LYS A 51 1.77 23.45 5.14
CA LYS A 51 2.26 23.30 3.77
C LYS A 51 2.53 21.83 3.45
N LEU A 52 3.22 21.11 4.33
CA LEU A 52 3.54 19.71 4.09
C LEU A 52 2.31 18.79 4.22
N ASP A 53 1.41 19.04 5.18
CA ASP A 53 0.24 18.19 5.45
C ASP A 53 -0.95 18.45 4.50
N ILE A 54 -1.05 19.62 3.88
CA ILE A 54 -2.21 20.04 3.08
C ILE A 54 -1.85 20.28 1.61
N ASP A 55 -0.96 21.23 1.32
CA ASP A 55 -0.67 21.76 -0.02
C ASP A 55 0.84 21.88 -0.32
N PRO A 56 1.57 20.75 -0.45
CA PRO A 56 3.03 20.77 -0.63
C PRO A 56 3.46 21.49 -1.91
N ASN A 57 2.60 21.55 -2.92
CA ASN A 57 2.77 22.43 -4.07
C ASN A 57 1.42 22.95 -4.57
N ARG A 58 1.45 23.99 -5.42
CA ARG A 58 0.26 24.68 -5.93
C ARG A 58 -0.74 23.79 -6.69
N TYR A 59 -0.30 22.68 -7.27
CA TYR A 59 -1.13 21.86 -8.16
C TYR A 59 -1.54 20.52 -7.54
N MET A 60 -1.05 20.19 -6.34
CA MET A 60 -1.28 18.90 -5.69
C MET A 60 -1.60 19.05 -4.21
N THR A 61 -2.53 18.24 -3.74
CA THR A 61 -2.72 18.01 -2.30
C THR A 61 -1.62 17.09 -1.76
N LYS A 62 -1.41 17.11 -0.44
CA LYS A 62 -0.52 16.16 0.25
C LYS A 62 -0.82 14.71 -0.12
N ARG A 63 -2.10 14.35 -0.26
CA ARG A 63 -2.48 12.98 -0.65
C ARG A 63 -1.89 12.59 -2.00
N THR A 64 -2.02 13.45 -3.01
CA THR A 64 -1.52 13.15 -4.36
C THR A 64 0.01 13.16 -4.39
N PHE A 65 0.62 14.12 -3.70
CA PHE A 65 2.08 14.26 -3.61
C PHE A 65 2.75 13.05 -2.96
N ILE A 66 2.29 12.65 -1.77
CA ILE A 66 2.86 11.50 -1.05
C ILE A 66 2.59 10.19 -1.82
N ALA A 67 1.39 10.04 -2.41
CA ALA A 67 1.10 8.87 -3.23
C ALA A 67 2.07 8.77 -4.43
N ALA A 68 2.40 9.89 -5.08
CA ALA A 68 3.38 9.92 -6.17
C ALA A 68 4.78 9.52 -5.70
N ILE A 69 5.25 10.04 -4.56
CA ILE A 69 6.56 9.67 -3.98
C ILE A 69 6.61 8.17 -3.66
N VAL A 70 5.61 7.65 -2.94
CA VAL A 70 5.58 6.23 -2.55
C VAL A 70 5.49 5.33 -3.77
N ARG A 71 4.70 5.72 -4.78
CA ARG A 71 4.60 4.95 -6.02
C ARG A 71 5.95 4.91 -6.75
N ASN A 72 6.63 6.06 -6.89
CA ASN A 72 7.97 6.12 -7.47
C ASN A 72 8.96 5.20 -6.73
N LEU A 73 8.94 5.22 -5.40
CA LEU A 73 9.80 4.35 -4.57
C LEU A 73 9.55 2.87 -4.87
N LEU A 74 8.28 2.44 -4.95
CA LEU A 74 7.91 1.04 -5.07
C LEU A 74 7.92 0.50 -6.51
N LEU A 75 7.78 1.36 -7.53
CA LEU A 75 7.63 0.96 -8.93
C LEU A 75 8.59 1.65 -9.89
N GLU A 76 8.36 2.93 -10.20
CA GLU A 76 8.98 3.58 -11.35
C GLU A 76 10.45 3.95 -11.13
N GLY A 77 10.80 4.39 -9.92
CA GLY A 77 12.13 4.91 -9.55
C GLY A 77 13.07 3.91 -8.90
N ASP A 78 12.73 2.62 -8.94
CA ASP A 78 13.59 1.51 -8.49
C ASP A 78 14.15 1.73 -7.07
N GLY A 79 13.28 2.06 -6.12
CA GLY A 79 13.66 2.34 -4.74
C GLY A 79 14.05 3.79 -4.45
N ASN A 80 14.01 4.67 -5.45
CA ASN A 80 14.40 6.08 -5.34
C ASN A 80 13.26 7.00 -5.79
N SER A 81 13.07 8.11 -5.08
CA SER A 81 12.18 9.19 -5.53
C SER A 81 12.80 10.54 -5.17
N VAL A 82 12.78 11.48 -6.11
CA VAL A 82 13.34 12.82 -5.90
C VAL A 82 12.25 13.87 -5.96
N ALA A 83 12.33 14.86 -5.07
CA ALA A 83 11.51 16.06 -5.14
C ALA A 83 12.38 17.30 -4.91
N LEU A 84 12.08 18.39 -5.62
CA LEU A 84 12.84 19.64 -5.59
C LEU A 84 12.08 20.69 -4.75
N PRO A 85 12.60 21.09 -3.57
CA PRO A 85 12.05 22.19 -2.80
C PRO A 85 12.32 23.53 -3.48
N GLU A 86 11.29 24.37 -3.58
CA GLU A 86 11.38 25.75 -4.00
C GLU A 86 11.13 26.64 -2.78
N THR A 87 12.09 27.50 -2.48
CA THR A 87 12.00 28.44 -1.34
C THR A 87 12.11 29.88 -1.81
N GLN A 88 11.39 30.78 -1.14
CA GLN A 88 11.43 32.21 -1.39
C GLN A 88 11.42 32.96 -0.06
N GLY A 89 12.41 33.83 0.15
CA GLY A 89 12.53 34.60 1.39
C GLY A 89 12.67 33.75 2.67
N GLY A 90 13.20 32.53 2.55
CA GLY A 90 13.31 31.58 3.66
C GLY A 90 12.06 30.74 3.94
N TYR A 91 10.97 30.94 3.18
CA TYR A 91 9.75 30.15 3.28
C TYR A 91 9.68 29.11 2.16
N LEU A 92 9.19 27.91 2.49
CA LEU A 92 8.93 26.83 1.54
C LEU A 92 7.67 27.15 0.72
N GLN A 93 7.83 27.29 -0.60
CA GLN A 93 6.74 27.66 -1.51
C GLN A 93 6.13 26.43 -2.19
N ASN A 94 6.97 25.56 -2.74
CA ASN A 94 6.52 24.34 -3.42
C ASN A 94 7.54 23.22 -3.20
N ILE A 95 7.06 21.98 -3.27
CA ILE A 95 7.89 20.80 -3.39
C ILE A 95 7.47 20.07 -4.67
N TRP A 96 8.36 20.07 -5.66
CA TRP A 96 8.10 19.54 -7.00
C TRP A 96 8.55 18.08 -7.09
N PRO A 97 7.65 17.09 -7.15
CA PRO A 97 8.06 15.71 -7.41
C PRO A 97 8.64 15.64 -8.82
N ILE A 98 9.79 14.99 -8.96
CA ILE A 98 10.49 14.88 -10.24
C ILE A 98 10.20 13.50 -10.83
N ASP A 99 9.98 13.46 -12.15
CA ASP A 99 9.84 12.21 -12.90
C ASP A 99 11.10 11.35 -12.69
N PRO A 100 10.97 10.09 -12.23
CA PRO A 100 12.12 9.18 -12.09
C PRO A 100 12.93 9.01 -13.38
N GLY A 101 12.30 9.14 -14.55
CA GLY A 101 12.99 9.08 -15.85
C GLY A 101 13.89 10.29 -16.14
N ALA A 102 13.68 11.42 -15.45
CA ALA A 102 14.45 12.64 -15.60
C ALA A 102 15.61 12.75 -14.58
N VAL A 103 15.72 11.79 -13.66
CA VAL A 103 16.71 11.78 -12.57
C VAL A 103 17.80 10.75 -12.85
N SER A 104 19.05 11.14 -12.59
CA SER A 104 20.16 10.18 -12.50
C SER A 104 21.09 10.54 -11.34
N PHE A 105 21.70 9.53 -10.76
CA PHE A 105 22.65 9.68 -9.65
C PHE A 105 24.05 9.32 -10.13
N VAL A 106 24.99 10.21 -9.91
CA VAL A 106 26.40 10.02 -10.28
C VAL A 106 27.21 9.94 -8.99
N PRO A 107 27.85 8.79 -8.67
CA PRO A 107 28.72 8.68 -7.51
C PRO A 107 29.84 9.72 -7.57
N ASP A 108 30.13 10.35 -6.44
CA ASP A 108 31.21 11.33 -6.29
C ASP A 108 31.93 11.09 -4.96
N GLY A 109 33.03 10.33 -5.02
CA GLY A 109 33.75 9.88 -3.82
C GLY A 109 32.85 9.09 -2.87
N TRP A 110 32.66 9.61 -1.65
CA TRP A 110 31.76 9.04 -0.64
C TRP A 110 30.30 9.49 -0.78
N GLY A 111 30.04 10.50 -1.61
CA GLY A 111 28.73 11.08 -1.88
C GLY A 111 28.26 10.78 -3.30
N TYR A 112 27.37 11.66 -3.80
CA TYR A 112 26.82 11.59 -5.14
C TYR A 112 26.34 12.97 -5.58
N THR A 113 26.17 13.15 -6.89
CA THR A 113 25.48 14.29 -7.48
C THR A 113 24.16 13.83 -8.06
N VAL A 114 23.10 14.62 -7.86
CA VAL A 114 21.79 14.37 -8.48
C VAL A 114 21.71 15.17 -9.77
N ARG A 115 21.43 14.50 -10.90
CA ARG A 115 21.17 15.18 -12.16
C ARG A 115 19.68 15.12 -12.50
N ILE A 116 19.06 16.29 -12.61
CA ILE A 116 17.65 16.46 -12.98
C ILE A 116 17.61 17.16 -14.34
N ASN A 117 17.06 16.52 -15.36
CA ASN A 117 17.02 17.06 -16.74
C ASN A 117 18.39 17.54 -17.26
N GLY A 118 19.47 16.87 -16.85
CA GLY A 118 20.85 17.21 -17.22
C GLY A 118 21.52 18.29 -16.38
N GLN A 119 20.78 19.01 -15.53
CA GLN A 119 21.34 19.95 -14.56
C GLN A 119 21.79 19.22 -13.29
N ALA A 120 22.98 19.56 -12.80
CA ALA A 120 23.52 19.00 -11.55
C ALA A 120 22.98 19.76 -10.33
N PHE A 121 22.62 19.00 -9.30
CA PHE A 121 22.18 19.46 -7.99
C PHE A 121 22.96 18.72 -6.91
N ASP A 122 23.26 19.43 -5.83
CA ASP A 122 23.77 18.81 -4.62
C ASP A 122 22.66 17.97 -3.97
N PRO A 123 22.97 16.78 -3.40
CA PRO A 123 22.00 16.01 -2.65
C PRO A 123 21.29 16.79 -1.54
N ASP A 124 21.93 17.78 -0.91
CA ASP A 124 21.31 18.57 0.17
C ASP A 124 20.28 19.58 -0.36
N ASP A 125 20.33 19.95 -1.64
CA ASP A 125 19.38 20.86 -2.28
C ASP A 125 18.09 20.17 -2.76
N VAL A 126 18.05 18.84 -2.71
CA VAL A 126 16.91 18.03 -3.17
C VAL A 126 16.46 17.06 -2.09
N LEU A 127 15.18 16.75 -2.06
CA LEU A 127 14.68 15.63 -1.26
C LEU A 127 14.91 14.35 -2.07
N HIS A 128 15.66 13.42 -1.51
CA HIS A 128 15.93 12.11 -2.08
C HIS A 128 15.45 11.02 -1.13
N PHE A 129 14.27 10.50 -1.42
CA PHE A 129 13.69 9.39 -0.67
C PHE A 129 14.23 8.07 -1.18
N VAL A 130 14.58 7.18 -0.25
CA VAL A 130 15.25 5.91 -0.54
C VAL A 130 14.58 4.79 0.25
N ILE A 131 14.38 3.64 -0.40
CA ILE A 131 14.06 2.36 0.24
C ILE A 131 15.02 1.28 -0.22
N ASN A 132 15.21 0.24 0.61
CA ASN A 132 16.10 -0.89 0.36
C ASN A 132 17.49 -0.45 -0.15
N PRO A 133 18.35 0.10 0.73
CA PRO A 133 19.67 0.60 0.35
C PRO A 133 20.50 -0.40 -0.45
N ASP A 134 21.15 0.09 -1.51
CA ASP A 134 22.08 -0.69 -2.31
C ASP A 134 23.31 -1.08 -1.48
N PRO A 135 23.76 -2.36 -1.51
CA PRO A 135 24.91 -2.81 -0.72
C PRO A 135 26.23 -2.09 -1.05
N HIS A 136 26.39 -1.59 -2.27
CA HIS A 136 27.58 -0.90 -2.74
C HIS A 136 27.45 0.62 -2.63
N TYR A 137 26.25 1.15 -2.85
CA TYR A 137 25.93 2.57 -2.71
C TYR A 137 24.76 2.78 -1.72
N PRO A 138 25.01 2.77 -0.39
CA PRO A 138 23.92 2.81 0.61
C PRO A 138 23.01 4.04 0.56
N TRP A 139 23.46 5.12 -0.10
CA TRP A 139 22.65 6.32 -0.35
C TRP A 139 21.66 6.15 -1.52
N ARG A 140 21.71 5.04 -2.25
CA ARG A 140 20.85 4.70 -3.38
C ARG A 140 19.92 3.56 -2.99
N GLY A 141 18.65 3.67 -3.35
CA GLY A 141 17.66 2.63 -3.17
C GLY A 141 17.68 1.58 -4.27
N THR A 142 17.09 0.44 -3.95
CA THR A 142 16.84 -0.66 -4.89
C THR A 142 15.36 -1.02 -4.87
N GLY A 143 14.79 -1.20 -6.07
CA GLY A 143 13.38 -1.56 -6.21
C GLY A 143 13.16 -3.06 -6.22
N TYR A 144 11.91 -3.45 -6.41
CA TYR A 144 11.51 -4.86 -6.47
C TYR A 144 11.58 -5.45 -7.88
N ARG A 145 12.09 -4.69 -8.87
CA ARG A 145 12.06 -5.06 -10.30
C ARG A 145 12.74 -6.39 -10.59
N VAL A 146 13.89 -6.64 -9.96
CA VAL A 146 14.64 -7.89 -10.14
C VAL A 146 13.91 -9.05 -9.49
N ALA A 147 13.47 -8.89 -8.24
CA ALA A 147 12.78 -9.92 -7.47
C ALA A 147 11.42 -10.32 -8.06
N LEU A 148 10.71 -9.38 -8.69
CA LEU A 148 9.38 -9.61 -9.26
C LEU A 148 9.41 -10.05 -10.73
N LYS A 149 10.57 -10.09 -11.39
CA LYS A 149 10.65 -10.35 -12.84
C LYS A 149 10.07 -11.72 -13.22
N ASP A 150 10.42 -12.76 -12.48
CA ASP A 150 9.98 -14.13 -12.80
C ASP A 150 8.50 -14.32 -12.44
N VAL A 151 8.06 -13.79 -11.28
CA VAL A 151 6.65 -13.79 -10.85
C VAL A 151 5.77 -13.07 -11.87
N LEU A 152 6.23 -11.93 -12.40
CA LEU A 152 5.55 -11.17 -13.45
C LEU A 152 5.38 -11.98 -14.74
N GLN A 153 6.43 -12.70 -15.15
CA GLN A 153 6.39 -13.53 -16.35
C GLN A 153 5.40 -14.68 -16.18
N ASN A 154 5.39 -15.33 -15.02
CA ASN A 154 4.43 -16.40 -14.71
C ASN A 154 2.99 -15.91 -14.70
N LEU A 155 2.69 -14.79 -14.02
CA LEU A 155 1.35 -14.21 -13.99
C LEU A 155 0.85 -13.83 -15.38
N LYS A 156 1.73 -13.25 -16.21
CA LYS A 156 1.41 -12.91 -17.60
C LYS A 156 1.12 -14.16 -18.42
N GLN A 157 1.97 -15.18 -18.33
CA GLN A 157 1.80 -16.45 -19.02
C GLN A 157 0.51 -17.16 -18.60
N ALA A 158 0.18 -17.15 -17.31
CA ALA A 158 -1.08 -17.69 -16.80
C ALA A 158 -2.29 -16.94 -17.36
N GLY A 159 -2.22 -15.61 -17.46
CA GLY A 159 -3.24 -14.77 -18.10
C GLY A 159 -3.42 -15.11 -19.59
N GLU A 160 -2.33 -15.22 -20.35
CA GLU A 160 -2.35 -15.62 -21.76
C GLU A 160 -2.91 -17.03 -21.95
N THR A 161 -2.51 -17.98 -21.08
CA THR A 161 -3.01 -19.36 -21.11
C THR A 161 -4.50 -19.42 -20.78
N LYS A 162 -4.97 -18.69 -19.76
CA LYS A 162 -6.38 -18.61 -19.41
C LYS A 162 -7.20 -17.98 -20.54
N LYS A 163 -6.70 -16.90 -21.14
CA LYS A 163 -7.35 -16.25 -22.28
C LYS A 163 -7.46 -17.23 -23.46
N GLY A 164 -6.34 -17.84 -23.86
CA GLY A 164 -6.30 -18.82 -24.94
C GLY A 164 -7.22 -20.01 -24.68
N PHE A 165 -7.25 -20.52 -23.44
CA PHE A 165 -8.13 -21.63 -23.06
C PHE A 165 -9.62 -21.24 -23.09
N MET A 166 -9.98 -20.05 -22.63
CA MET A 166 -11.37 -19.55 -22.70
C MET A 166 -11.80 -19.25 -24.13
N GLU A 167 -10.89 -18.72 -24.95
CA GLU A 167 -11.08 -18.51 -26.39
C GLU A 167 -11.09 -19.82 -27.18
N SER A 168 -10.47 -20.91 -26.69
CA SER A 168 -10.51 -22.22 -27.35
C SER A 168 -11.65 -23.10 -26.89
N LYS A 169 -12.22 -22.86 -25.70
CA LYS A 169 -13.28 -23.68 -25.10
C LYS A 169 -14.57 -23.77 -25.91
N TRP A 170 -14.81 -22.84 -26.85
CA TRP A 170 -15.93 -22.97 -27.80
C TRP A 170 -15.63 -23.92 -28.96
N LYS A 171 -14.35 -24.28 -29.18
CA LYS A 171 -13.91 -25.27 -30.17
C LYS A 171 -13.57 -26.59 -29.47
N PRO A 172 -14.52 -27.54 -29.35
CA PRO A 172 -14.18 -28.87 -28.85
C PRO A 172 -13.05 -29.47 -29.67
N SER A 173 -12.11 -30.13 -29.00
CA SER A 173 -11.10 -30.92 -29.70
C SER A 173 -11.77 -32.17 -30.23
N LEU A 174 -11.98 -32.23 -31.55
CA LEU A 174 -12.56 -33.40 -32.21
C LEU A 174 -11.49 -34.20 -32.91
N ILE A 175 -11.54 -35.51 -32.74
CA ILE A 175 -10.84 -36.45 -33.60
C ILE A 175 -11.86 -36.95 -34.61
N ILE A 176 -11.62 -36.64 -35.88
CA ILE A 176 -12.45 -37.08 -37.01
C ILE A 176 -11.69 -38.21 -37.70
N SER A 177 -12.23 -39.41 -37.65
CA SER A 177 -11.75 -40.54 -38.46
C SER A 177 -12.76 -40.79 -39.58
N ALA A 178 -12.26 -41.00 -40.79
CA ALA A 178 -13.07 -41.31 -41.96
C ALA A 178 -12.57 -42.61 -42.59
N ASP A 179 -13.48 -43.32 -43.23
CA ASP A 179 -13.10 -44.48 -44.02
C ASP A 179 -12.30 -44.02 -45.26
N GLY A 180 -11.33 -44.83 -45.70
CA GLY A 180 -10.27 -44.45 -46.66
C GLY A 180 -10.72 -44.07 -48.08
N MET A 181 -12.03 -43.89 -48.30
CA MET A 181 -12.68 -43.49 -49.56
C MET A 181 -13.11 -42.01 -49.57
N THR A 182 -12.74 -41.21 -48.57
CA THR A 182 -13.05 -39.76 -48.55
C THR A 182 -12.00 -38.96 -49.32
N ASP A 183 -12.37 -38.47 -50.50
CA ASP A 183 -11.53 -37.58 -51.31
C ASP A 183 -11.14 -36.32 -50.52
N GLY A 184 -9.84 -36.00 -50.49
CA GLY A 184 -9.31 -34.78 -49.84
C GLY A 184 -8.64 -34.97 -48.47
N MET A 185 -8.81 -36.11 -47.78
CA MET A 185 -8.14 -36.39 -46.49
C MET A 185 -6.63 -36.67 -46.61
N GLY A 186 -6.18 -37.13 -47.78
CA GLY A 186 -4.79 -37.50 -48.04
C GLY A 186 -3.82 -36.31 -48.20
N ASP A 187 -4.34 -35.10 -48.46
CA ASP A 187 -3.55 -33.90 -48.74
C ASP A 187 -3.85 -32.76 -47.73
N PRO A 188 -2.88 -31.92 -47.34
CA PRO A 188 -3.13 -30.80 -46.41
C PRO A 188 -4.16 -29.77 -46.89
N VAL A 189 -4.34 -29.59 -48.22
CA VAL A 189 -5.29 -28.62 -48.77
C VAL A 189 -6.73 -29.14 -48.63
N GLY A 190 -7.00 -30.38 -49.04
CA GLY A 190 -8.33 -30.98 -48.88
C GLY A 190 -8.75 -31.13 -47.42
N ARG A 191 -7.81 -31.42 -46.51
CA ARG A 191 -8.06 -31.40 -45.06
C ARG A 191 -8.50 -30.03 -44.56
N ARG A 192 -7.91 -28.94 -45.07
CA ARG A 192 -8.29 -27.59 -44.66
C ARG A 192 -9.66 -27.19 -45.20
N GLU A 193 -9.99 -27.56 -46.44
CA GLU A 193 -11.33 -27.32 -47.01
C GLU A 193 -12.43 -28.02 -46.21
N ILE A 194 -12.22 -29.27 -45.78
CA ILE A 194 -13.16 -30.01 -44.93
C ILE A 194 -13.31 -29.35 -43.55
N LEU A 195 -12.20 -28.90 -42.95
CA LEU A 195 -12.25 -28.18 -41.67
C LEU A 195 -13.01 -26.85 -41.82
N ASP A 196 -12.79 -26.12 -42.90
CA ASP A 196 -13.45 -24.84 -43.16
C ASP A 196 -14.95 -25.02 -43.47
N SER A 197 -15.34 -26.09 -44.17
CA SER A 197 -16.73 -26.34 -44.54
C SER A 197 -17.62 -26.85 -43.40
N TYR A 198 -17.04 -27.51 -42.39
CA TYR A 198 -17.81 -28.16 -41.32
C TYR A 198 -17.50 -27.66 -39.91
N ILE A 199 -16.35 -27.01 -39.68
CA ILE A 199 -15.86 -26.64 -38.33
C ILE A 199 -15.61 -25.13 -38.18
N ALA A 200 -15.29 -24.42 -39.26
CA ALA A 200 -15.06 -22.97 -39.20
C ALA A 200 -16.36 -22.18 -39.06
N THR A 201 -17.01 -22.27 -37.89
CA THR A 201 -18.10 -21.37 -37.52
C THR A 201 -17.56 -19.99 -37.15
N THR A 202 -18.23 -18.95 -37.64
CA THR A 202 -17.84 -17.55 -37.49
C THR A 202 -18.18 -16.98 -36.11
N GLN A 203 -19.04 -17.65 -35.33
CA GLN A 203 -19.47 -17.20 -33.99
C GLN A 203 -19.44 -18.31 -32.93
N ALA A 204 -19.06 -17.94 -31.72
CA ALA A 204 -19.07 -18.81 -30.56
C ALA A 204 -20.52 -19.23 -30.21
N GLY A 205 -20.77 -20.54 -30.13
CA GLY A 205 -22.08 -21.11 -29.78
C GLY A 205 -22.87 -21.69 -30.96
N GLU A 206 -22.37 -21.59 -32.20
CA GLU A 206 -22.98 -22.25 -33.36
C GLU A 206 -22.72 -23.77 -33.33
N PRO A 207 -23.76 -24.61 -33.54
CA PRO A 207 -23.61 -26.07 -33.53
C PRO A 207 -22.85 -26.56 -34.76
N TRP A 208 -22.02 -27.58 -34.60
CA TRP A 208 -21.28 -28.19 -35.70
C TRP A 208 -22.16 -29.22 -36.42
N LEU A 209 -22.12 -29.20 -37.75
CA LEU A 209 -22.89 -30.10 -38.59
C LEU A 209 -21.91 -31.02 -39.30
N VAL A 210 -21.83 -32.27 -38.86
CA VAL A 210 -20.97 -33.28 -39.47
C VAL A 210 -21.80 -34.52 -39.83
N PRO A 211 -21.74 -35.03 -41.07
CA PRO A 211 -22.46 -36.23 -41.48
C PRO A 211 -22.01 -37.47 -40.70
N ALA A 212 -22.91 -38.08 -39.94
CA ALA A 212 -22.61 -39.20 -39.04
C ALA A 212 -22.29 -40.53 -39.75
N GLU A 213 -22.68 -40.70 -41.01
CA GLU A 213 -22.47 -41.95 -41.75
C GLU A 213 -21.09 -42.06 -42.41
N THR A 214 -20.39 -40.93 -42.61
CA THR A 214 -19.09 -40.88 -43.30
C THR A 214 -17.91 -40.66 -42.33
N PHE A 215 -18.19 -40.05 -41.18
CA PHE A 215 -17.18 -39.66 -40.20
C PHE A 215 -17.51 -40.23 -38.82
N ASN A 216 -16.53 -40.91 -38.22
CA ASN A 216 -16.56 -41.27 -36.81
C ASN A 216 -15.90 -40.14 -36.00
N ILE A 217 -16.71 -39.51 -35.15
CA ILE A 217 -16.34 -38.33 -34.37
C ILE A 217 -16.15 -38.75 -32.92
N GLN A 218 -14.94 -38.58 -32.41
CA GLN A 218 -14.67 -38.70 -30.98
C GLN A 218 -14.44 -37.32 -30.39
N GLU A 219 -15.30 -36.95 -29.45
CA GLU A 219 -15.11 -35.75 -28.64
C GLU A 219 -14.01 -36.01 -27.60
N VAL A 220 -12.90 -35.29 -27.71
CA VAL A 220 -11.88 -35.27 -26.67
C VAL A 220 -12.32 -34.23 -25.65
N ARG A 221 -12.69 -34.68 -24.45
CA ARG A 221 -12.96 -33.78 -23.34
C ARG A 221 -11.72 -32.92 -23.09
N PRO A 222 -11.80 -31.58 -23.26
CA PRO A 222 -10.67 -30.73 -22.95
C PRO A 222 -10.39 -30.81 -21.44
N LEU A 223 -9.11 -30.83 -21.07
CA LEU A 223 -8.70 -30.67 -19.66
C LEU A 223 -9.36 -29.40 -19.11
N SER A 224 -10.00 -29.47 -17.94
CA SER A 224 -10.57 -28.29 -17.31
C SER A 224 -9.49 -27.37 -16.75
N LEU A 225 -9.81 -26.10 -16.48
CA LEU A 225 -8.87 -25.18 -15.79
C LEU A 225 -8.46 -25.71 -14.40
N ASN A 226 -9.32 -26.52 -13.78
CA ASN A 226 -9.00 -27.18 -12.51
C ASN A 226 -7.98 -28.31 -12.72
N ASP A 227 -8.11 -29.07 -13.82
CA ASP A 227 -7.16 -30.14 -14.16
C ASP A 227 -5.77 -29.61 -14.54
N LEU A 228 -5.71 -28.35 -15.01
CA LEU A 228 -4.46 -27.66 -15.34
C LEU A 228 -3.78 -26.98 -14.13
N ALA A 229 -4.39 -27.01 -12.94
CA ALA A 229 -3.90 -26.36 -11.71
C ALA A 229 -3.54 -24.86 -11.87
N ILE A 230 -4.09 -24.18 -12.88
CA ILE A 230 -3.76 -22.78 -13.19
C ILE A 230 -4.20 -21.85 -12.05
N ASN A 231 -5.33 -22.15 -11.40
CA ASN A 231 -5.83 -21.33 -10.29
C ASN A 231 -4.86 -21.34 -9.10
N ASP A 232 -4.33 -22.50 -8.73
CA ASP A 232 -3.39 -22.65 -7.61
C ASP A 232 -2.06 -21.96 -7.92
N ALA A 233 -1.56 -22.11 -9.16
CA ALA A 233 -0.37 -21.42 -9.62
C ALA A 233 -0.54 -19.89 -9.57
N VAL A 234 -1.67 -19.37 -10.04
CA VAL A 234 -1.98 -17.93 -9.98
C VAL A 234 -2.10 -17.45 -8.53
N GLU A 235 -2.69 -18.24 -7.63
CA GLU A 235 -2.80 -17.89 -6.23
C GLU A 235 -1.42 -17.83 -5.55
N ILE A 236 -0.53 -18.79 -5.83
CA ILE A 236 0.85 -18.82 -5.35
C ILE A 236 1.63 -17.62 -5.87
N ASP A 237 1.51 -17.29 -7.16
CA ASP A 237 2.18 -16.15 -7.75
C ASP A 237 1.68 -14.83 -7.13
N LYS A 238 0.37 -14.68 -6.89
CA LYS A 238 -0.20 -13.53 -6.18
C LYS A 238 0.32 -13.41 -4.75
N LYS A 239 0.38 -14.52 -4.00
CA LYS A 239 0.99 -14.55 -2.65
C LYS A 239 2.47 -14.15 -2.70
N THR A 240 3.20 -14.61 -3.71
CA THR A 240 4.61 -14.27 -3.90
C THR A 240 4.78 -12.79 -4.22
N ALA A 241 3.97 -12.24 -5.12
CA ALA A 241 3.96 -10.81 -5.42
C ALA A 241 3.63 -9.97 -4.17
N ALA A 242 2.61 -10.37 -3.39
CA ALA A 242 2.26 -9.73 -2.14
C ALA A 242 3.40 -9.75 -1.13
N ALA A 243 4.08 -10.89 -0.97
CA ALA A 243 5.23 -11.05 -0.08
C ALA A 243 6.41 -10.16 -0.49
N VAL A 244 6.73 -10.07 -1.78
CA VAL A 244 7.83 -9.23 -2.27
C VAL A 244 7.53 -7.73 -2.08
N VAL A 245 6.31 -7.29 -2.36
CA VAL A 245 5.90 -5.90 -2.07
C VAL A 245 5.81 -5.66 -0.56
N GLY A 246 5.52 -6.70 0.22
CA GLY A 246 5.35 -6.65 1.68
C GLY A 246 3.94 -6.24 2.09
N VAL A 247 2.93 -6.64 1.32
CA VAL A 247 1.50 -6.42 1.63
C VAL A 247 0.82 -7.74 2.04
N PRO A 248 -0.21 -7.68 2.90
CA PRO A 248 -1.05 -8.84 3.17
C PRO A 248 -1.68 -9.43 1.89
N PRO A 249 -1.73 -10.77 1.73
CA PRO A 249 -2.27 -11.41 0.52
C PRO A 249 -3.72 -11.01 0.18
N PHE A 250 -4.54 -10.70 1.18
CA PHE A 250 -5.94 -10.32 0.93
C PHE A 250 -6.07 -9.01 0.15
N LEU A 251 -5.04 -8.14 0.17
CA LEU A 251 -5.02 -6.91 -0.63
C LEU A 251 -4.82 -7.15 -2.12
N VAL A 252 -4.30 -8.31 -2.51
CA VAL A 252 -4.22 -8.75 -3.92
C VAL A 252 -5.33 -9.75 -4.28
N GLY A 253 -6.35 -9.86 -3.43
CA GLY A 253 -7.52 -10.70 -3.63
C GLY A 253 -7.32 -12.17 -3.27
N VAL A 254 -6.40 -12.48 -2.34
CA VAL A 254 -6.10 -13.85 -1.91
C VAL A 254 -6.20 -13.97 -0.39
N GLY A 255 -7.14 -14.79 0.11
CA GLY A 255 -7.36 -15.00 1.53
C GLY A 255 -8.25 -13.93 2.19
N ASP A 256 -8.49 -14.10 3.49
CA ASP A 256 -9.43 -13.30 4.27
C ASP A 256 -8.75 -12.21 5.11
N PHE A 257 -9.49 -11.16 5.42
CA PHE A 257 -9.03 -10.07 6.28
C PHE A 257 -8.81 -10.55 7.73
N LYS A 258 -7.64 -10.18 8.30
CA LYS A 258 -7.30 -10.43 9.70
C LYS A 258 -6.80 -9.14 10.37
N PRO A 259 -7.44 -8.67 11.47
CA PRO A 259 -7.03 -7.42 12.15
C PRO A 259 -5.57 -7.42 12.62
N ASP A 260 -5.09 -8.53 13.18
CA ASP A 260 -3.71 -8.61 13.68
C ASP A 260 -2.68 -8.54 12.55
N GLU A 261 -2.96 -9.20 11.42
CA GLU A 261 -2.10 -9.16 10.24
C GLU A 261 -2.07 -7.75 9.64
N TRP A 262 -3.22 -7.07 9.59
CA TRP A 262 -3.30 -5.68 9.16
C TRP A 262 -2.51 -4.75 10.08
N ASN A 263 -2.67 -4.87 11.40
CA ASN A 263 -1.96 -4.03 12.36
C ASN A 263 -0.44 -4.30 12.34
N ASN A 264 -0.01 -5.54 12.10
CA ASN A 264 1.39 -5.87 11.86
C ASN A 264 1.92 -5.23 10.57
N PHE A 265 1.15 -5.27 9.47
CA PHE A 265 1.49 -4.61 8.21
C PHE A 265 1.65 -3.08 8.37
N VAL A 266 0.76 -2.44 9.14
CA VAL A 266 0.88 -1.02 9.47
C VAL A 266 2.16 -0.74 10.26
N ASN A 267 2.46 -1.55 11.28
CA ASN A 267 3.62 -1.39 12.17
C ASN A 267 4.97 -1.67 11.50
N THR A 268 5.00 -2.53 10.48
CA THR A 268 6.23 -2.96 9.83
C THR A 268 6.42 -2.21 8.52
N LYS A 269 5.69 -2.61 7.47
CA LYS A 269 5.91 -2.11 6.12
C LYS A 269 5.58 -0.63 5.98
N LEU A 270 4.38 -0.21 6.39
CA LEU A 270 3.95 1.17 6.23
C LEU A 270 4.80 2.10 7.11
N ARG A 271 5.03 1.73 8.37
CA ARG A 271 5.87 2.53 9.29
C ARG A 271 7.30 2.67 8.80
N ALA A 272 7.90 1.65 8.18
CA ALA A 272 9.24 1.75 7.61
C ALA A 272 9.32 2.77 6.47
N ILE A 273 8.35 2.75 5.54
CA ILE A 273 8.29 3.74 4.45
C ILE A 273 8.02 5.13 5.02
N CYS A 274 7.06 5.27 5.94
CA CYS A 274 6.81 6.55 6.62
C CYS A 274 8.08 7.07 7.29
N GLY A 275 8.83 6.21 8.00
CA GLY A 275 10.10 6.58 8.65
C GLY A 275 11.15 7.12 7.68
N ALA A 276 11.29 6.51 6.50
CA ALA A 276 12.20 7.02 5.45
C ALA A 276 11.79 8.42 4.98
N LEU A 277 10.50 8.65 4.77
CA LEU A 277 9.95 9.96 4.40
C LEU A 277 10.13 10.99 5.54
N GLU A 278 9.80 10.61 6.78
CA GLU A 278 9.95 11.41 7.99
C GLU A 278 11.39 11.92 8.14
N GLN A 279 12.37 11.02 8.01
CA GLN A 279 13.78 11.35 8.16
C GLN A 279 14.27 12.29 7.06
N GLU A 280 13.88 12.06 5.81
CA GLU A 280 14.32 12.89 4.69
C GLU A 280 13.71 14.30 4.77
N PHE A 281 12.42 14.41 5.08
CA PHE A 281 11.79 15.71 5.33
C PHE A 281 12.43 16.43 6.52
N THR A 282 12.68 15.72 7.62
CA THR A 282 13.26 16.27 8.85
C THR A 282 14.67 16.81 8.59
N ARG A 283 15.51 16.01 7.92
CA ARG A 283 16.92 16.37 7.68
C ARG A 283 17.06 17.59 6.77
N LYS A 284 16.20 17.74 5.75
CA LYS A 284 16.42 18.72 4.68
C LYS A 284 15.45 19.91 4.67
N LEU A 285 14.27 19.80 5.28
CA LEU A 285 13.31 20.93 5.34
C LEU A 285 13.37 21.71 6.65
N LEU A 286 13.97 21.16 7.70
CA LEU A 286 13.97 21.78 9.04
C LEU A 286 15.32 22.42 9.35
N ARG A 287 15.25 23.62 9.92
CA ARG A 287 16.43 24.32 10.48
C ARG A 287 16.61 24.10 11.98
N SER A 288 15.51 23.82 12.69
CA SER A 288 15.54 23.60 14.13
C SER A 288 15.99 22.16 14.43
N PRO A 289 17.03 21.94 15.26
CA PRO A 289 17.48 20.59 15.59
C PRO A 289 16.52 19.84 16.53
N SER A 290 15.58 20.56 17.16
CA SER A 290 14.57 19.94 18.04
C SER A 290 13.27 19.59 17.32
N TRP A 291 13.16 19.89 16.02
CA TRP A 291 11.93 19.63 15.27
C TRP A 291 12.09 18.40 14.38
N TYR A 292 11.01 17.64 14.23
CA TYR A 292 10.95 16.51 13.31
C TYR A 292 9.53 16.32 12.76
N PHE A 293 9.44 15.68 11.59
CA PHE A 293 8.17 15.28 11.00
C PHE A 293 7.80 13.86 11.41
N ARG A 294 6.49 13.63 11.61
CA ARG A 294 5.94 12.32 11.97
C ARG A 294 4.60 12.08 11.29
N PHE A 295 4.49 10.97 10.58
CA PHE A 295 3.22 10.47 10.07
C PHE A 295 2.40 9.86 11.20
N ASN A 296 1.11 10.18 11.21
CA ASN A 296 0.15 9.63 12.16
C ASN A 296 -0.30 8.23 11.73
N SER A 297 0.55 7.22 11.93
CA SER A 297 0.21 5.82 11.59
C SER A 297 -0.97 5.26 12.38
N ARG A 298 -1.30 5.88 13.53
CA ARG A 298 -2.43 5.47 14.35
C ARG A 298 -3.75 5.48 13.59
N SER A 299 -3.92 6.40 12.64
CA SER A 299 -5.15 6.51 11.84
C SER A 299 -5.43 5.30 10.95
N LEU A 300 -4.46 4.40 10.77
CA LEU A 300 -4.62 3.20 9.96
C LEU A 300 -4.89 1.93 10.77
N TYR A 301 -4.76 1.96 12.09
CA TYR A 301 -5.06 0.77 12.88
C TYR A 301 -6.54 0.45 12.83
N THR A 302 -6.83 -0.85 12.81
CA THR A 302 -8.20 -1.34 12.92
C THR A 302 -8.54 -1.40 14.40
N TYR A 303 -9.23 -0.38 14.89
CA TYR A 303 -9.91 -0.39 16.19
C TYR A 303 -11.40 -0.12 15.97
N ASP A 304 -12.26 -0.79 16.72
CA ASP A 304 -13.68 -0.44 16.80
C ASP A 304 -13.92 0.72 17.78
N ILE A 305 -15.10 1.33 17.68
CA ILE A 305 -15.47 2.46 18.52
C ILE A 305 -15.58 2.08 20.01
N GLU A 306 -15.90 0.81 20.30
CA GLU A 306 -16.00 0.29 21.66
C GLU A 306 -14.63 0.28 22.33
N THR A 307 -13.62 -0.27 21.65
CA THR A 307 -12.22 -0.30 22.11
C THR A 307 -11.70 1.12 22.37
N LEU A 308 -11.94 2.06 21.44
CA LEU A 308 -11.55 3.46 21.63
C LEU A 308 -12.25 4.09 22.84
N SER A 309 -13.55 3.87 22.98
CA SER A 309 -14.36 4.39 24.09
C SER A 309 -13.88 3.83 25.42
N THR A 310 -13.61 2.52 25.50
CA THR A 310 -13.08 1.86 26.69
C THR A 310 -11.70 2.40 27.06
N VAL A 311 -10.78 2.57 26.10
CA VAL A 311 -9.45 3.14 26.39
C VAL A 311 -9.58 4.58 26.87
N GLY A 312 -10.37 5.41 26.18
CA GLY A 312 -10.59 6.80 26.54
C GLY A 312 -11.22 6.96 27.93
N ALA A 313 -12.26 6.20 28.24
CA ALA A 313 -12.91 6.21 29.56
C ALA A 313 -11.95 5.78 30.68
N ASN A 314 -11.10 4.78 30.44
CA ASN A 314 -10.08 4.36 31.40
C ASN A 314 -9.02 5.44 31.64
N MET A 315 -8.59 6.15 30.59
CA MET A 315 -7.61 7.24 30.74
C MET A 315 -8.22 8.46 31.43
N TYR A 316 -9.47 8.81 31.09
CA TYR A 316 -10.21 9.91 31.71
C TYR A 316 -10.40 9.68 33.22
N THR A 317 -10.91 8.50 33.62
CA THR A 317 -11.16 8.17 35.04
C THR A 317 -9.90 8.09 35.91
N ARG A 318 -8.72 7.94 35.28
CA ARG A 318 -7.39 7.94 35.92
C ARG A 318 -6.73 9.33 35.93
N GLY A 319 -7.40 10.37 35.44
CA GLY A 319 -6.85 11.72 35.38
C GLY A 319 -5.71 11.90 34.37
N ILE A 320 -5.67 11.09 33.30
CA ILE A 320 -4.63 11.15 32.26
C ILE A 320 -5.11 11.93 31.03
N MET A 321 -6.40 11.81 30.70
CA MET A 321 -7.02 12.53 29.59
C MET A 321 -8.17 13.40 30.09
N THR A 322 -8.42 14.52 29.42
CA THR A 322 -9.64 15.30 29.63
C THR A 322 -10.82 14.66 28.90
N GLY A 323 -12.05 15.03 29.28
CA GLY A 323 -13.25 14.56 28.60
C GLY A 323 -13.27 14.98 27.12
N ASN A 324 -12.79 16.19 26.80
CA ASN A 324 -12.72 16.69 25.43
C ASN A 324 -11.68 15.95 24.58
N GLU A 325 -10.58 15.48 25.15
CA GLU A 325 -9.63 14.62 24.42
C GLU A 325 -10.23 13.26 24.07
N VAL A 326 -11.02 12.67 24.98
CA VAL A 326 -11.76 11.43 24.69
C VAL A 326 -12.82 11.67 23.60
N ARG A 327 -13.50 12.81 23.64
CA ARG A 327 -14.48 13.21 22.61
C ARG A 327 -13.82 13.38 21.25
N ASP A 328 -12.66 14.03 21.18
CA ASP A 328 -11.89 14.17 19.94
C ASP A 328 -11.52 12.81 19.34
N TRP A 329 -11.11 11.84 20.16
CA TRP A 329 -10.83 10.46 19.71
C TRP A 329 -12.05 9.76 19.10
N LEU A 330 -13.25 10.08 19.58
CA LEU A 330 -14.53 9.58 19.08
C LEU A 330 -15.14 10.49 18.00
N ALA A 331 -14.38 11.48 17.50
CA ALA A 331 -14.82 12.48 16.52
C ALA A 331 -16.06 13.29 16.96
N MET A 332 -16.19 13.54 18.27
CA MET A 332 -17.23 14.37 18.85
C MET A 332 -16.73 15.80 19.09
N THR A 333 -17.62 16.78 18.98
CA THR A 333 -17.28 18.19 19.27
C THR A 333 -16.98 18.39 20.76
N PRO A 334 -16.07 19.32 21.13
CA PRO A 334 -15.80 19.62 22.52
C PRO A 334 -17.04 20.19 23.24
N MET A 335 -17.08 20.04 24.56
CA MET A 335 -18.14 20.54 25.44
C MET A 335 -17.52 21.29 26.61
N GLU A 336 -18.19 22.36 27.05
CA GLU A 336 -17.77 23.16 28.20
C GLU A 336 -17.72 22.30 29.48
N GLY A 337 -16.70 22.50 30.31
CA GLY A 337 -16.49 21.76 31.56
C GLY A 337 -15.78 20.41 31.41
N LEU A 338 -15.48 19.95 30.18
CA LEU A 338 -14.80 18.67 29.93
C LEU A 338 -13.29 18.80 29.66
N ASP A 339 -12.70 19.98 29.87
CA ASP A 339 -11.25 20.18 29.81
C ASP A 339 -10.57 19.95 31.18
N GLU A 340 -11.36 19.71 32.24
CA GLU A 340 -10.85 19.42 33.58
C GLU A 340 -10.50 17.93 33.75
N LEU A 341 -9.37 17.64 34.40
CA LEU A 341 -8.98 16.28 34.76
C LEU A 341 -9.77 15.83 35.98
N VAL A 342 -10.44 14.69 35.86
CA VAL A 342 -11.16 14.04 36.96
C VAL A 342 -10.41 12.77 37.36
N ILE A 343 -10.30 12.50 38.65
CA ILE A 343 -9.71 11.26 39.18
C ILE A 343 -10.67 10.61 40.16
N LEU A 344 -10.78 9.28 40.09
CA LEU A 344 -11.47 8.51 41.11
C LEU A 344 -10.80 8.72 42.48
N GLU A 345 -11.59 9.15 43.46
CA GLU A 345 -11.17 9.49 44.83
C GLU A 345 -10.39 8.36 45.54
N ASN A 346 -10.43 7.13 45.03
CA ASN A 346 -9.72 5.98 45.62
C ASN A 346 -8.20 5.96 45.38
N TYR A 347 -7.67 6.77 44.45
CA TYR A 347 -6.23 6.85 44.16
C TYR A 347 -5.62 8.09 44.79
N ILE A 348 -5.52 8.10 46.12
CA ILE A 348 -4.88 9.19 46.86
C ILE A 348 -3.37 8.88 46.98
N PRO A 349 -2.47 9.81 46.60
CA PRO A 349 -1.04 9.67 46.88
C PRO A 349 -0.81 9.40 48.37
N ALA A 350 0.13 8.52 48.73
CA ALA A 350 0.30 8.05 50.11
C ALA A 350 0.45 9.16 51.16
N GLY A 351 0.96 10.34 50.78
CA GLY A 351 1.10 11.51 51.65
C GLY A 351 -0.19 12.31 51.93
N MET A 352 -1.29 12.05 51.21
CA MET A 352 -2.55 12.82 51.30
C MET A 352 -3.71 12.00 51.87
N ILE A 353 -3.44 10.82 52.45
CA ILE A 353 -4.44 9.94 53.08
C ILE A 353 -5.25 10.68 54.19
N GLY A 354 -4.64 11.66 54.86
CA GLY A 354 -5.31 12.43 55.94
C GLY A 354 -6.36 13.45 55.47
N ASP A 355 -6.36 13.83 54.19
CA ASP A 355 -7.29 14.85 53.64
C ASP A 355 -8.61 14.25 53.15
N GLN A 356 -8.79 12.93 53.32
CA GLN A 356 -10.00 12.24 52.87
C GLN A 356 -11.19 12.61 53.78
N LYS A 357 -12.10 13.44 53.28
CA LYS A 357 -13.33 13.86 54.00
C LYS A 357 -14.18 12.68 54.50
N LYS A 358 -14.09 11.52 53.85
CA LYS A 358 -14.79 10.28 54.27
C LYS A 358 -14.20 9.64 55.54
N LEU A 359 -12.95 9.91 55.90
CA LEU A 359 -12.34 9.46 57.17
C LEU A 359 -12.69 10.41 58.34
N ASN A 360 -12.93 11.69 58.06
CA ASN A 360 -13.28 12.70 59.06
C ASN A 360 -14.79 12.79 59.40
N GLY A 361 -15.63 11.94 58.80
CA GLY A 361 -17.10 11.98 58.94
C GLY A 361 -17.71 10.87 59.79
N GLY A 362 -16.93 10.25 60.70
CA GLY A 362 -17.30 9.03 61.43
C GLY A 362 -17.76 9.19 62.87
N GLU A 363 -17.95 10.40 63.41
CA GLU A 363 -18.48 10.61 64.76
C GLU A 363 -19.56 11.68 64.74
N ASN A 364 -20.83 11.25 64.66
CA ASN A 364 -21.97 11.88 65.33
C ASN A 364 -23.25 11.17 64.91
N ASN A 365 -23.58 10.07 65.58
CA ASN A 365 -24.96 9.62 65.80
C ASN A 365 -25.00 8.60 66.94
N ALA A 366 -24.92 9.11 68.17
CA ALA A 366 -25.39 8.39 69.35
C ALA A 366 -26.42 9.29 70.06
N THR A 367 -27.67 9.21 69.60
CA THR A 367 -28.83 9.73 70.34
C THR A 367 -29.03 8.87 71.59
N THR A 368 -28.68 9.43 72.75
CA THR A 368 -29.13 8.95 74.07
C THR A 368 -30.61 9.25 74.24
N ASN A 369 -31.42 8.19 74.33
CA ASN A 369 -32.78 8.25 74.84
C ASN A 369 -32.76 8.54 76.35
N ALA A 370 -33.53 9.54 76.78
CA ALA A 370 -34.02 9.71 78.14
C ALA A 370 -35.52 10.02 78.07
#